data_AF-A0A931M3D0-F1
#
_entry.id   AF-A0A931M3D0-F1
#
_cell.length_a   1.000
_cell.length_b   1.000
_cell.length_c   1.000
_cell.angle_alpha   90.00
_cell.angle_beta   90.00
_cell.angle_gamma   90.00
#
_symmetry.space_group_name_H-M   'P 1'
#
loop_
_entity.id
_entity.type
_entity.pdbx_description
1 polymer ?
#
loop_
_entity_poly.entity_id
_entity_poly.type
_entity_poly.pdbx_seq_one_letter_code
_entity_poly.pdbx_strand_id
1 'polypeptide(L)'
;VQLHGDERPELCEEISENVEVIKAFRLSNDHKQEVDELINEYDEVCDYYLFDTAAKSGLLGGSGEKFDWKQLSKARIEKPFFLSGGIGMDDTERVKKFKHPDFYGVDINSRFEKEPGVKDLALVMQFKMALKK
;
A
#
# COMPACT_ATOMS: atom_id res chain seq x y z
N VAL A 1 -3.26 -13.72 -3.51
CA VAL A 1 -4.13 -12.82 -4.29
C VAL A 1 -4.18 -11.47 -3.63
N GLN A 2 -4.18 -10.37 -4.41
CA GLN A 2 -4.39 -9.02 -3.87
C GLN A 2 -5.84 -8.59 -4.10
N LEU A 3 -6.58 -8.37 -3.01
CA LEU A 3 -7.97 -7.92 -3.01
C LEU A 3 -8.00 -6.40 -2.85
N HIS A 4 -8.45 -5.69 -3.89
CA HIS A 4 -8.30 -4.24 -4.00
C HIS A 4 -9.63 -3.49 -4.22
N GLY A 5 -10.75 -4.18 -4.06
CA GLY A 5 -12.09 -3.59 -4.00
C GLY A 5 -12.54 -3.34 -2.56
N ASP A 6 -13.84 -3.46 -2.36
CA ASP A 6 -14.52 -3.31 -1.07
C ASP A 6 -14.92 -4.70 -0.51
N GLU A 7 -14.07 -5.71 -0.74
CA GLU A 7 -14.29 -7.07 -0.28
C GLU A 7 -14.41 -7.12 1.23
N ARG A 8 -15.44 -7.81 1.73
CA ARG A 8 -15.67 -8.01 3.16
C ARG A 8 -14.72 -9.07 3.75
N PRO A 9 -14.54 -9.09 5.08
CA PRO A 9 -13.71 -10.10 5.74
C PRO A 9 -14.06 -11.54 5.38
N GLU A 10 -15.34 -11.88 5.23
CA GLU A 10 -15.77 -13.26 4.94
C GLU A 10 -15.26 -13.75 3.58
N LEU A 11 -15.17 -12.86 2.57
CA LEU A 11 -14.58 -13.22 1.28
C LEU A 11 -13.06 -13.36 1.37
N CYS A 12 -12.42 -12.56 2.24
CA CYS A 12 -10.98 -12.67 2.47
C CYS A 12 -10.65 -14.03 3.13
N GLU A 13 -11.46 -14.44 4.10
CA GLU A 13 -11.35 -15.74 4.79
C GLU A 13 -11.51 -16.92 3.81
N GLU A 14 -12.56 -16.92 2.99
CA GLU A 14 -12.80 -17.99 2.01
C GLU A 14 -11.60 -18.15 1.04
N ILE A 15 -11.01 -17.04 0.62
CA ILE A 15 -9.85 -17.05 -0.28
C ILE A 15 -8.57 -17.48 0.45
N SER A 16 -8.39 -17.06 1.70
CA SER A 16 -7.18 -17.34 2.48
C SER A 16 -7.04 -18.82 2.85
N GLU A 17 -8.13 -19.59 2.85
CA GLU A 17 -8.09 -21.05 2.96
C GLU A 17 -7.24 -21.73 1.86
N ASN A 18 -7.09 -21.08 0.70
CA ASN A 18 -6.47 -21.68 -0.49
C ASN A 18 -5.17 -20.98 -0.91
N VAL A 19 -5.05 -19.67 -0.70
CA VAL A 19 -3.93 -18.85 -1.17
C VAL A 19 -3.70 -17.65 -0.24
N GLU A 20 -2.45 -17.20 -0.11
CA GLU A 20 -2.15 -15.99 0.69
C GLU A 20 -2.93 -14.77 0.18
N VAL A 21 -3.50 -13.97 1.08
CA VAL A 21 -4.32 -12.79 0.78
C VAL A 21 -3.61 -11.51 1.20
N ILE A 22 -3.54 -10.57 0.26
CA ILE A 22 -3.17 -9.18 0.50
C ILE A 22 -4.45 -8.33 0.41
N LYS A 23 -4.95 -7.82 1.54
CA LYS A 23 -6.07 -6.86 1.51
C LYS A 23 -5.55 -5.44 1.36
N ALA A 24 -6.03 -4.74 0.34
CA ALA A 24 -5.68 -3.35 0.11
C ALA A 24 -6.73 -2.39 0.70
N PHE A 25 -6.23 -1.36 1.38
CA PHE A 25 -7.00 -0.30 2.01
C PHE A 25 -6.61 1.05 1.41
N ARG A 26 -7.62 1.83 1.02
CA ARG A 26 -7.41 3.17 0.46
C ARG A 26 -7.50 4.20 1.58
N LEU A 27 -6.41 4.90 1.84
CA LEU A 27 -6.31 5.87 2.93
C LEU A 27 -6.32 7.31 2.43
N SER A 28 -7.09 8.15 3.10
CA SER A 28 -7.14 9.61 2.89
C SER A 28 -6.54 10.35 4.09
N ASN A 29 -6.05 11.56 3.84
CA ASN A 29 -5.52 12.45 4.90
C ASN A 29 -6.63 13.20 5.66
N ASP A 30 -7.90 12.83 5.50
CA ASP A 30 -9.02 13.50 6.18
C ASP A 30 -9.29 12.95 7.59
N HIS A 31 -8.51 11.95 8.05
CA HIS A 31 -8.55 11.38 9.40
C HIS A 31 -9.96 10.97 9.85
N LYS A 32 -10.82 10.56 8.91
CA LYS A 32 -12.21 10.16 9.23
C LYS A 32 -12.29 8.82 9.96
N GLN A 33 -11.28 7.97 9.78
CA GLN A 33 -11.20 6.65 10.38
C GLN A 33 -9.75 6.36 10.72
N GLU A 34 -9.50 5.86 11.93
CA GLU A 34 -8.18 5.41 12.34
C GLU A 34 -7.83 4.09 11.63
N VAL A 35 -6.56 3.90 11.31
CA VAL A 35 -6.11 2.71 10.55
C VAL A 35 -6.40 1.42 11.32
N ASP A 36 -6.22 1.43 12.65
CA ASP A 36 -6.44 0.26 13.52
C ASP A 36 -7.89 -0.22 13.45
N GLU A 37 -8.85 0.72 13.44
CA GLU A 37 -10.27 0.40 13.33
C GLU A 37 -10.63 -0.15 11.94
N LEU A 38 -9.98 0.37 10.90
CA LEU A 38 -10.21 -0.04 9.52
C LEU A 38 -9.76 -1.50 9.27
N ILE A 39 -8.66 -1.93 9.88
CA ILE A 39 -8.07 -3.26 9.63
C ILE A 39 -8.51 -4.34 10.61
N ASN A 40 -9.07 -3.98 11.77
CA ASN A 40 -9.35 -4.92 12.87
C ASN A 40 -10.16 -6.16 12.47
N GLU A 41 -11.17 -6.01 11.61
CA GLU A 41 -11.98 -7.15 11.14
C GLU A 41 -11.25 -8.06 10.13
N TYR A 42 -10.11 -7.61 9.59
CA TYR A 42 -9.31 -8.31 8.59
C TYR A 42 -8.09 -9.02 9.17
N ASP A 43 -7.71 -8.73 10.42
CA ASP A 43 -6.48 -9.22 11.06
C ASP A 43 -6.40 -10.74 11.12
N GLU A 44 -7.51 -11.43 11.36
CA GLU A 44 -7.53 -12.89 11.46
C GLU A 44 -7.67 -13.58 10.10
N VAL A 45 -8.06 -12.85 9.05
CA VAL A 45 -8.46 -13.43 7.74
C VAL A 45 -7.52 -13.07 6.59
N CYS A 46 -6.56 -12.17 6.82
CA CYS A 46 -5.57 -11.75 5.82
C CYS A 46 -4.12 -12.00 6.28
N ASP A 47 -3.24 -12.27 5.32
CA ASP A 47 -1.82 -12.49 5.56
C ASP A 47 -1.01 -11.19 5.51
N TYR A 48 -1.39 -10.29 4.60
CA TYR A 48 -0.72 -9.02 4.35
C TYR A 48 -1.70 -7.87 4.13
N TYR A 49 -1.21 -6.65 4.35
CA TYR A 49 -1.92 -5.43 3.98
C TYR A 49 -1.20 -4.62 2.90
N LEU A 50 -1.97 -3.88 2.11
CA LEU A 50 -1.46 -2.86 1.21
C LEU A 50 -2.19 -1.55 1.47
N PHE A 51 -1.46 -0.52 1.88
CA PHE A 51 -2.02 0.80 2.11
C PHE A 51 -1.81 1.67 0.87
N ASP A 52 -2.88 1.89 0.11
CA ASP A 52 -2.90 2.73 -1.09
C ASP A 52 -3.40 4.13 -0.76
N THR A 53 -2.94 5.14 -1.50
CA THR A 53 -3.43 6.51 -1.32
C THR A 53 -4.76 6.70 -2.04
N ALA A 54 -5.80 7.09 -1.30
CA ALA A 54 -7.09 7.43 -1.87
C ALA A 54 -6.98 8.69 -2.75
N ALA A 55 -7.44 8.60 -4.00
CA ALA A 55 -7.61 9.78 -4.83
C ALA A 55 -8.89 10.54 -4.41
N LYS A 56 -8.82 11.87 -4.27
CA LYS A 56 -9.94 12.75 -3.91
C LYS A 56 -11.16 12.72 -4.86
N SER A 57 -11.13 11.99 -5.97
CA SER A 57 -12.11 12.15 -7.07
C SER A 57 -12.68 10.84 -7.61
N GLY A 58 -12.66 9.74 -6.83
CA GLY A 58 -13.24 8.46 -7.26
C GLY A 58 -12.51 7.76 -8.43
N LEU A 59 -11.42 8.35 -8.92
CA LEU A 59 -10.52 7.74 -9.88
C LEU A 59 -9.54 6.84 -9.13
N LEU A 60 -9.54 5.55 -9.44
CA LEU A 60 -8.56 4.59 -8.92
C LEU A 60 -7.19 4.94 -9.51
N GLY A 61 -6.32 5.54 -8.68
CA GLY A 61 -4.95 5.90 -9.02
C GLY A 61 -4.77 7.30 -9.65
N GLY A 62 -3.65 7.96 -9.32
CA GLY A 62 -3.11 9.07 -10.13
C GLY A 62 -3.41 10.51 -9.70
N SER A 63 -3.96 10.79 -8.51
CA SER A 63 -4.29 12.16 -8.09
C SER A 63 -3.08 13.07 -7.80
N GLY A 64 -1.88 12.50 -7.62
CA GLY A 64 -0.68 13.26 -7.22
C GLY A 64 -0.65 13.64 -5.73
N GLU A 65 -1.75 13.45 -5.00
CA GLU A 65 -1.73 13.52 -3.53
C GLU A 65 -1.11 12.23 -2.98
N LYS A 66 -0.27 12.35 -1.94
CA LYS A 66 0.35 11.23 -1.25
C LYS A 66 -0.22 11.16 0.17
N PHE A 67 -0.67 9.99 0.59
CA PHE A 67 -1.13 9.75 1.96
C PHE A 67 0.03 9.96 2.95
N ASP A 68 -0.18 10.59 4.10
CA ASP A 68 0.88 10.77 5.12
C ASP A 68 1.12 9.47 5.88
N TRP A 69 2.22 8.79 5.56
CA TRP A 69 2.63 7.53 6.18
C TRP A 69 2.87 7.65 7.69
N LYS A 70 3.00 8.86 8.26
CA LYS A 70 3.07 9.04 9.71
C LYS A 70 1.85 8.46 10.44
N GLN A 71 0.70 8.39 9.78
CA GLN A 71 -0.48 7.74 10.35
C GLN A 71 -0.23 6.24 10.57
N LEU A 72 0.38 5.56 9.60
CA LEU A 72 0.77 4.14 9.73
C LEU A 72 1.84 3.93 10.78
N SER A 73 2.77 4.87 10.96
CA SER A 73 3.81 4.74 12.00
C SER A 73 3.26 4.80 13.44
N LYS A 74 2.01 5.25 13.61
CA LYS A 74 1.33 5.35 14.91
C LYS A 74 0.27 4.26 15.12
N ALA A 75 -0.17 3.65 14.02
CA ALA A 75 -1.16 2.58 13.99
C ALA A 75 -0.57 1.29 14.60
N ARG A 76 -1.38 0.53 15.32
CA ARG A 76 -1.03 -0.82 15.76
C ARG A 76 -1.40 -1.80 14.64
N ILE A 77 -0.47 -2.01 13.72
CA ILE A 77 -0.60 -2.97 12.62
C ILE A 77 0.24 -4.19 12.95
N GLU A 78 -0.37 -5.35 13.14
CA GLU A 78 0.34 -6.59 13.53
C GLU A 78 0.52 -7.57 12.37
N LYS A 79 0.44 -7.05 11.13
CA LYS A 79 0.61 -7.81 9.89
C LYS A 79 1.62 -7.13 8.97
N PRO A 80 2.46 -7.90 8.26
CA PRO A 80 3.38 -7.32 7.28
C PRO A 80 2.62 -6.54 6.21
N PHE A 81 3.07 -5.33 5.90
CA PHE A 81 2.36 -4.47 4.96
C PHE A 81 3.22 -3.76 3.93
N PHE A 82 2.57 -3.42 2.83
CA PHE A 82 3.13 -2.65 1.73
C PHE A 82 2.59 -1.21 1.74
N LEU A 83 3.44 -0.26 1.37
CA LEU A 83 3.03 1.10 1.03
C LEU A 83 2.83 1.20 -0.48
N SER A 84 1.69 1.71 -0.93
CA SER A 84 1.42 2.03 -2.33
C SER A 84 0.93 3.48 -2.47
N GLY A 85 0.46 3.82 -3.67
CA GLY A 85 -0.16 5.12 -3.95
C GLY A 85 0.84 6.15 -4.43
N GLY A 86 1.02 6.21 -5.75
CA GLY A 86 1.77 7.29 -6.41
C GLY A 86 3.27 7.36 -6.06
N ILE A 87 3.84 6.30 -5.47
CA ILE A 87 5.26 6.20 -5.13
C ILE A 87 6.11 6.37 -6.38
N GLY A 88 7.11 7.25 -6.31
CA GLY A 88 8.06 7.54 -7.38
C GLY A 88 9.50 7.71 -6.89
N MET A 89 10.40 8.08 -7.81
CA MET A 89 11.82 8.33 -7.51
C MET A 89 12.04 9.41 -6.44
N ASP A 90 11.15 10.40 -6.39
CA ASP A 90 11.14 11.47 -5.42
C ASP A 90 10.80 11.01 -3.99
N ASP A 91 10.23 9.81 -3.82
CA ASP A 91 9.90 9.22 -2.52
C ASP A 91 11.01 8.38 -1.90
N THR A 92 12.13 8.14 -2.59
CA THR A 92 13.22 7.26 -2.12
C THR A 92 13.66 7.55 -0.69
N GLU A 93 13.93 8.82 -0.37
CA GLU A 93 14.31 9.24 0.98
C GLU A 93 13.18 9.10 1.99
N ARG A 94 11.94 9.33 1.56
CA ARG A 94 10.76 9.17 2.40
C ARG A 94 10.55 7.69 2.77
N VAL A 95 10.72 6.77 1.81
CA VAL A 95 10.63 5.32 2.03
C VAL A 95 11.73 4.85 2.98
N LYS A 96 12.99 5.28 2.77
CA LYS A 96 14.10 4.92 3.66
C LYS A 96 13.89 5.37 5.11
N LYS A 97 13.31 6.57 5.29
CA LYS A 97 13.05 7.15 6.60
C LYS A 97 11.83 6.55 7.28
N PHE A 98 10.92 5.93 6.53
CA PHE A 98 9.79 5.23 7.12
C PHE A 98 10.27 4.05 7.97
N LYS A 99 9.67 3.93 9.16
CA LYS A 99 10.00 2.91 10.16
C LYS A 99 8.70 2.43 10.77
N HIS A 100 8.45 1.15 10.63
CA HIS A 100 7.42 0.40 11.32
C HIS A 100 7.93 -1.06 11.42
N PRO A 101 7.72 -1.77 12.54
CA PRO A 101 8.17 -3.16 12.69
C PRO A 101 7.68 -4.06 11.55
N ASP A 102 6.41 -3.93 11.18
CA ASP A 102 5.76 -4.73 10.13
C ASP A 102 5.81 -4.10 8.73
N PHE A 103 6.62 -3.05 8.51
CA PHE A 103 6.82 -2.53 7.17
C PHE A 103 7.59 -3.53 6.31
N TYR A 104 6.92 -4.10 5.32
CA TYR A 104 7.48 -5.14 4.47
C TYR A 104 8.12 -4.58 3.19
N GLY A 105 7.49 -3.58 2.57
CA GLY A 105 8.01 -2.99 1.35
C GLY A 105 7.13 -1.95 0.68
N VAL A 106 7.50 -1.58 -0.54
CA VAL A 106 6.73 -0.64 -1.36
C VAL A 106 6.19 -1.33 -2.60
N ASP A 107 4.96 -1.00 -2.95
CA ASP A 107 4.32 -1.35 -4.21
C ASP A 107 4.41 -0.16 -5.17
N ILE A 108 4.80 -0.43 -6.41
CA ILE A 108 5.07 0.60 -7.42
C ILE A 108 4.29 0.32 -8.68
N ASN A 109 3.72 1.37 -9.28
CA ASN A 109 2.93 1.22 -10.49
C ASN A 109 3.21 2.28 -11.56
N SER A 110 2.31 3.25 -11.75
CA SER A 110 2.30 4.14 -12.92
C SER A 110 3.47 5.11 -13.02
N ARG A 111 4.11 5.48 -11.90
CA ARG A 111 5.33 6.32 -11.89
C ARG A 111 6.57 5.62 -12.45
N PHE A 112 6.46 4.32 -12.73
CA PHE A 112 7.51 3.47 -13.27
C PHE A 112 7.14 2.90 -14.65
N GLU A 113 6.24 3.58 -15.36
CA GLU A 113 5.77 3.22 -16.69
C GLU A 113 6.16 4.28 -17.72
N LYS A 114 6.49 3.83 -18.92
CA LYS A 114 6.66 4.72 -20.09
C LYS A 114 5.31 5.13 -20.66
N GLU A 115 4.38 4.17 -20.65
CA GLU A 115 2.98 4.28 -21.01
C GLU A 115 2.20 3.22 -20.21
N PRO A 116 0.87 3.36 -20.02
CA PRO A 116 0.09 2.46 -19.15
C PRO A 116 0.34 0.98 -19.44
N GLY A 117 0.78 0.24 -18.42
CA GLY A 117 1.10 -1.20 -18.52
C GLY A 117 2.49 -1.52 -19.09
N VAL A 118 3.27 -0.54 -19.55
CA VAL A 118 4.63 -0.73 -20.08
C VAL A 118 5.66 -0.16 -19.11
N LYS A 119 6.30 -1.04 -18.33
CA LYS A 119 7.28 -0.66 -17.31
C LYS A 119 8.57 -0.09 -17.91
N ASP A 120 9.08 0.97 -17.30
CA ASP A 120 10.45 1.44 -17.49
C ASP A 120 11.40 0.68 -16.56
N LEU A 121 12.02 -0.38 -17.07
CA LEU A 121 12.95 -1.20 -16.30
C LEU A 121 14.16 -0.42 -15.78
N ALA A 122 14.64 0.59 -16.51
CA ALA A 122 15.78 1.39 -16.06
C ALA A 122 15.40 2.20 -14.82
N LEU A 123 14.20 2.80 -14.82
CA LEU A 123 13.68 3.54 -13.68
C LEU A 123 13.41 2.65 -12.47
N VAL A 124 12.86 1.45 -12.68
CA VAL A 124 12.67 0.45 -11.60
C VAL A 124 14.01 0.04 -10.98
N MET A 125 15.02 -0.22 -11.80
CA MET A 125 16.36 -0.57 -11.31
C MET A 125 17.00 0.59 -10.53
N GLN A 126 16.90 1.82 -11.03
CA GLN A 126 17.38 3.01 -10.33
C GLN A 126 16.71 3.17 -8.97
N PHE A 127 15.40 2.99 -8.88
CA PHE A 127 14.67 3.07 -7.61
C PHE A 127 15.10 1.98 -6.63
N LYS A 128 15.17 0.73 -7.10
CA LYS A 128 15.66 -0.40 -6.30
C LYS A 128 17.06 -0.15 -5.77
N MET A 129 17.97 0.37 -6.60
CA MET A 129 19.33 0.73 -6.17
C MET A 129 19.32 1.89 -5.18
N ALA A 130 18.49 2.91 -5.42
CA ALA A 130 18.36 4.04 -4.53
C ALA A 130 17.84 3.62 -3.15
N LEU A 131 17.01 2.58 -3.03
CA LEU A 131 16.51 2.05 -1.76
C LEU A 131 17.49 1.15 -1.01
N LYS A 132 18.49 0.58 -1.70
CA LYS A 132 19.55 -0.19 -1.05
C LYS A 132 20.45 0.75 -0.24
N LYS A 133 20.78 0.35 0.99
CA LYS A 133 21.84 0.98 1.79
C LYS A 133 23.20 0.60 1.25
#